data_AF-A0AAW1I9E3-F1
#
_entry.id   AF-A0AAW1I9E3-F1
#
_cell.length_a   1.000
_cell.length_b   1.000
_cell.length_c   1.000
_cell.angle_alpha   90.00
_cell.angle_beta   90.00
_cell.angle_gamma   90.00
#
_symmetry.space_group_name_H-M   'P 1'
#
loop_
_entity.id
_entity.type
_entity.pdbx_description
1 polymer ?
#
loop_
_entity_poly.entity_id
_entity_poly.type
_entity_poly.pdbx_seq_one_letter_code
_entity_poly.pdbx_strand_id
1 'polypeptide(L)'
;MLLENNWSYSDLRDSRYDQVIHLVSTAIGAKANYKIDNHKFRPHNIELARELDNATATAWQNHACFDIIDNSTDFRGKLWRVIEIICHELGIDPKQTSLEHLCVECAYILQRIPVGH
;
A
#
# COMPACT_ATOMS: atom_id res chain seq x y z
N MET A 1 -0.66 -6.01 -26.58
CA MET A 1 -0.04 -5.70 -25.27
C MET A 1 0.14 -6.93 -24.38
N LEU A 2 -0.90 -7.63 -23.90
CA LEU A 2 -0.71 -8.81 -23.02
C LEU A 2 -0.15 -10.04 -23.76
N LEU A 3 -0.71 -10.34 -24.93
CA LEU A 3 -0.29 -11.48 -25.76
C LEU A 3 1.02 -11.25 -26.52
N GLU A 4 1.40 -9.99 -26.73
CA GLU A 4 2.62 -9.64 -27.47
C GLU A 4 3.91 -9.86 -26.65
N ASN A 5 3.79 -9.89 -25.31
CA ASN A 5 4.93 -10.09 -24.41
C ASN A 5 4.92 -11.45 -23.70
N ASN A 6 3.98 -12.35 -24.04
CA ASN A 6 3.81 -13.66 -23.39
C ASN A 6 3.68 -13.60 -21.86
N TRP A 7 3.10 -12.51 -21.32
CA TRP A 7 2.90 -12.33 -19.88
C TRP A 7 1.51 -12.79 -19.46
N SER A 8 1.42 -13.59 -18.40
CA SER A 8 0.18 -13.90 -17.73
C SER A 8 -0.24 -12.78 -16.77
N TYR A 9 -1.51 -12.76 -16.36
CA TYR A 9 -2.00 -11.84 -15.33
C TYR A 9 -1.27 -12.04 -13.99
N SER A 10 -0.87 -13.27 -13.68
CA SER A 10 -0.06 -13.57 -12.50
C SER A 10 1.33 -12.98 -12.61
N ASP A 11 1.97 -13.07 -13.79
CA ASP A 11 3.29 -12.46 -14.01
C ASP A 11 3.23 -10.95 -13.81
N LEU A 12 2.21 -10.28 -14.36
CA LEU A 12 2.06 -8.83 -14.19
C LEU A 12 1.81 -8.38 -12.75
N ARG A 13 1.20 -9.24 -11.93
CA ARG A 13 0.95 -8.93 -10.53
C ARG A 13 2.19 -9.25 -9.69
N ASP A 14 2.74 -10.44 -9.85
CA ASP A 14 3.69 -11.06 -8.93
C ASP A 14 5.17 -10.80 -9.31
N SER A 15 5.48 -10.46 -10.56
CA SER A 15 6.86 -10.17 -11.00
C SER A 15 7.22 -8.68 -11.02
N ARG A 16 6.25 -7.80 -10.72
CA ARG A 16 6.39 -6.34 -10.88
C ARG A 16 6.64 -5.58 -9.58
N TYR A 17 6.16 -6.13 -8.47
CA TYR A 17 6.26 -5.51 -7.15
C TYR A 17 6.71 -6.57 -6.16
N ASP A 18 7.70 -6.26 -5.33
CA ASP A 18 8.12 -7.17 -4.26
C ASP A 18 7.09 -7.23 -3.12
N GLN A 19 6.36 -6.12 -2.90
CA GLN A 19 5.31 -6.01 -1.88
C GLN A 19 4.21 -5.04 -2.30
N VAL A 20 2.97 -5.33 -1.92
CA VAL A 20 1.82 -4.45 -2.10
C VAL A 20 1.11 -4.25 -0.76
N ILE A 21 0.99 -3.00 -0.32
CA ILE A 21 0.29 -2.64 0.93
C ILE A 21 -0.97 -1.83 0.59
N HIS A 22 -2.15 -2.41 0.83
CA HIS A 22 -3.44 -1.75 0.64
C HIS A 22 -3.86 -0.97 1.89
N LEU A 23 -3.92 0.36 1.76
CA LEU A 23 -4.43 1.22 2.82
C LEU A 23 -5.92 1.43 2.64
N VAL A 24 -6.72 0.84 3.53
CA VAL A 24 -8.18 0.94 3.47
C VAL A 24 -8.61 2.40 3.56
N SER A 25 -9.40 2.86 2.61
CA SER A 25 -9.96 4.21 2.54
C SER A 25 -10.72 4.55 3.82
N THR A 26 -10.62 5.80 4.28
CA THR A 26 -11.37 6.29 5.46
C THR A 26 -12.89 6.22 5.25
N ALA A 27 -13.36 6.08 4.01
CA ALA A 27 -14.76 5.75 3.71
C ALA A 27 -15.25 4.44 4.37
N ILE A 28 -14.31 3.55 4.75
CA ILE A 28 -14.52 2.29 5.45
C ILE A 28 -13.89 2.41 6.85
N GLY A 29 -14.68 2.22 7.92
CA GLY A 29 -14.18 2.22 9.30
C GLY A 29 -13.85 3.59 9.92
N ALA A 30 -13.67 4.67 9.14
CA ALA A 30 -13.33 5.99 9.68
C ALA A 30 -14.04 7.16 8.95
N LYS A 31 -15.35 7.04 8.74
CA LYS A 31 -16.15 8.00 7.94
C LYS A 31 -16.01 9.46 8.37
N ALA A 32 -15.83 9.72 9.67
CA ALA A 32 -15.65 11.07 10.21
C ALA A 32 -14.42 11.79 9.62
N ASN A 33 -13.43 11.02 9.15
CA ASN A 33 -12.22 11.53 8.51
C ASN A 33 -12.34 11.59 6.98
N TYR A 34 -13.46 11.13 6.40
CA TYR A 34 -13.71 11.19 4.97
C TYR A 34 -14.33 12.55 4.61
N LYS A 35 -13.47 13.52 4.28
CA LYS A 35 -13.91 14.87 3.89
C LYS A 35 -14.01 14.97 2.36
N ILE A 36 -15.18 15.41 1.88
CA ILE A 36 -15.47 15.66 0.46
C ILE A 36 -15.08 17.11 0.07
N ASP A 37 -14.58 17.90 1.02
CA ASP A 37 -14.27 19.32 0.82
C ASP A 37 -13.23 19.53 -0.29
N ASN A 38 -13.64 20.25 -1.33
CA ASN A 38 -12.82 20.96 -2.31
C ASN A 38 -11.87 20.17 -3.24
N HIS A 39 -12.00 18.85 -3.37
CA HIS A 39 -11.29 18.13 -4.43
C HIS A 39 -12.02 18.27 -5.77
N LYS A 40 -11.78 19.38 -6.49
CA LYS A 40 -12.28 19.68 -7.85
C LYS A 40 -12.12 18.54 -8.88
N PHE A 41 -11.28 17.54 -8.59
CA PHE A 41 -10.95 16.46 -9.52
C PHE A 41 -11.57 15.10 -9.18
N ARG A 42 -12.18 14.89 -8.00
CA ARG A 42 -12.86 13.61 -7.67
C ARG A 42 -13.99 13.80 -6.65
N PRO A 43 -15.20 14.19 -7.07
CA PRO A 43 -16.39 14.08 -6.25
C PRO A 43 -16.88 12.62 -6.31
N HIS A 44 -16.33 11.75 -5.47
CA HIS A 44 -16.90 10.42 -5.27
C HIS A 44 -17.76 10.45 -4.01
N ASN A 45 -19.00 9.98 -4.11
CA ASN A 45 -19.80 9.70 -2.92
C ASN A 45 -19.11 8.60 -2.09
N ILE A 46 -19.45 8.53 -0.81
CA ILE A 46 -18.78 7.60 0.11
C ILE A 46 -19.01 6.14 -0.29
N GLU A 47 -20.13 5.83 -0.94
CA GLU A 47 -20.46 4.52 -1.51
C GLU A 47 -19.48 4.13 -2.63
N LEU A 48 -19.31 4.97 -3.64
CA LEU A 48 -18.37 4.73 -4.74
C LEU A 48 -16.92 4.63 -4.22
N ALA A 49 -16.57 5.42 -3.21
CA ALA A 49 -15.25 5.32 -2.58
C ALA A 49 -15.00 3.95 -1.94
N ARG A 50 -16.04 3.30 -1.40
CA ARG A 50 -15.95 1.95 -0.83
C ARG A 50 -15.86 0.88 -1.92
N GLU A 51 -16.66 1.04 -2.97
CA GLU A 51 -16.63 0.13 -4.13
C GLU A 51 -15.25 0.12 -4.78
N LEU A 52 -14.67 1.30 -5.00
CA LEU A 52 -13.33 1.45 -5.56
C LEU A 52 -12.25 0.89 -4.64
N ASP A 53 -12.37 1.08 -3.32
CA ASP A 53 -11.44 0.49 -2.35
C ASP A 53 -11.44 -1.04 -2.42
N ASN A 54 -12.63 -1.65 -2.42
CA ASN A 54 -12.80 -3.10 -2.52
C ASN A 54 -12.31 -3.65 -3.87
N ALA A 55 -12.61 -2.95 -4.97
CA ALA A 55 -12.15 -3.34 -6.31
C ALA A 55 -10.61 -3.29 -6.39
N THR A 56 -10.00 -2.26 -5.80
CA THR A 56 -8.54 -2.14 -5.72
C THR A 56 -7.94 -3.27 -4.90
N ALA A 57 -8.47 -3.57 -3.71
CA ALA A 57 -8.00 -4.66 -2.87
C ALA A 57 -8.11 -6.02 -3.59
N THR A 58 -9.23 -6.29 -4.26
CA THR A 58 -9.48 -7.53 -5.00
C THR A 58 -8.48 -7.73 -6.14
N ALA A 59 -8.09 -6.65 -6.83
CA ALA A 59 -7.13 -6.73 -7.92
C ALA A 59 -5.75 -7.25 -7.48
N TRP A 60 -5.38 -7.01 -6.21
CA TRP A 60 -4.09 -7.38 -5.64
C TRP A 60 -4.15 -8.60 -4.71
N GLN A 61 -5.34 -9.11 -4.40
CA GLN A 61 -5.57 -10.13 -3.36
C GLN A 61 -4.74 -11.42 -3.52
N ASN A 62 -4.36 -11.80 -4.75
CA ASN A 62 -3.52 -13.01 -4.93
C ASN A 62 -2.02 -12.69 -5.10
N HIS A 63 -1.57 -11.47 -4.84
CA HIS A 63 -0.14 -11.16 -4.78
C HIS A 63 0.49 -11.85 -3.56
N ALA A 64 1.67 -12.45 -3.73
CA ALA A 64 2.30 -13.28 -2.70
C ALA A 64 2.57 -12.49 -1.40
N CYS A 65 2.98 -11.23 -1.53
CA CYS A 65 3.19 -10.31 -0.41
C CYS A 65 2.15 -9.18 -0.49
N PHE A 66 0.93 -9.44 -0.01
CA PHE A 66 -0.18 -8.48 0.01
C PHE A 66 -0.70 -8.26 1.43
N ASP A 67 -0.54 -7.03 1.91
CA ASP A 67 -0.95 -6.63 3.25
C ASP A 67 -2.10 -5.61 3.21
N ILE A 68 -3.04 -5.73 4.13
CA ILE A 68 -4.16 -4.80 4.26
C ILE A 68 -4.09 -4.08 5.60
N ILE A 69 -4.11 -2.75 5.58
CA ILE A 69 -4.11 -1.91 6.79
C ILE A 69 -5.43 -1.15 6.90
N ASP A 70 -6.23 -1.57 7.87
CA ASP A 70 -7.53 -0.99 8.18
C ASP A 70 -7.45 0.35 8.94
N ASN A 71 -8.61 0.94 9.22
CA ASN A 71 -8.73 2.19 9.99
C ASN A 71 -9.05 1.96 11.47
N SER A 72 -8.62 0.83 12.06
CA SER A 72 -8.85 0.53 13.49
C SER A 72 -8.05 1.43 14.45
N THR A 73 -7.00 2.10 13.96
CA THR A 73 -6.17 3.04 14.73
C THR A 73 -6.25 4.45 14.16
N ASP A 74 -5.71 5.41 14.91
CA ASP A 74 -5.54 6.78 14.44
C ASP A 74 -4.50 6.86 13.30
N PHE A 75 -4.36 8.05 12.70
CA PHE A 75 -3.44 8.23 11.57
C PHE A 75 -2.01 7.78 11.90
N ARG A 76 -1.52 8.10 13.10
CA ARG A 76 -0.16 7.72 13.54
C ARG A 76 -0.04 6.21 13.71
N GLY A 77 -1.00 5.56 14.36
CA GLY A 77 -1.01 4.11 14.49
C GLY A 77 -1.13 3.39 13.14
N LYS A 78 -1.84 3.99 12.17
CA LYS A 78 -1.94 3.43 10.81
C LYS A 78 -0.59 3.50 10.09
N LEU A 79 0.12 4.63 10.19
CA LEU A 79 1.47 4.78 9.64
C LEU A 79 2.47 3.82 10.29
N TRP A 80 2.40 3.65 11.61
CA TRP A 80 3.29 2.72 12.30
C TRP A 80 3.13 1.29 11.81
N ARG A 81 1.89 0.83 11.60
CA ARG A 81 1.64 -0.51 11.05
C ARG A 81 2.20 -0.69 9.64
N VAL A 82 2.16 0.37 8.80
CA VAL A 82 2.81 0.35 7.48
C VAL A 82 4.30 0.10 7.63
N ILE A 83 4.94 0.85 8.53
CA ILE A 83 6.38 0.77 8.75
C ILE A 83 6.77 -0.60 9.30
N GLU A 84 6.01 -1.15 10.24
CA GLU A 84 6.24 -2.50 10.77
C GLU A 84 6.19 -3.56 9.67
N ILE A 85 5.21 -3.47 8.77
CA ILE A 85 5.06 -4.39 7.63
C ILE A 85 6.25 -4.27 6.66
N ILE A 86 6.68 -3.04 6.32
CA ILE A 86 7.85 -2.83 5.46
C ILE A 86 9.12 -3.35 6.12
N CYS A 87 9.32 -3.05 7.41
CA CYS A 87 10.47 -3.53 8.17
C CYS A 87 10.52 -5.05 8.23
N HIS A 88 9.37 -5.70 8.45
CA HIS A 88 9.28 -7.15 8.47
C HIS A 88 9.75 -7.77 7.15
N GLU A 89 9.27 -7.26 6.01
CA GLU A 89 9.69 -7.76 4.69
C GLU A 89 11.16 -7.47 4.38
N LEU A 90 11.70 -6.36 4.88
CA LEU A 90 13.12 -6.02 4.72
C LEU A 90 14.04 -6.71 5.74
N GLY A 91 13.49 -7.42 6.73
CA GLY A 91 14.27 -8.04 7.82
C GLY A 91 14.90 -7.02 8.79
N ILE A 92 14.30 -5.84 8.94
CA ILE A 92 14.77 -4.75 9.82
C ILE A 92 13.97 -4.80 11.13
N ASP A 93 14.62 -4.59 12.28
CA ASP A 93 13.93 -4.44 13.56
C ASP A 93 13.46 -2.98 13.77
N PRO A 94 12.14 -2.70 13.71
CA PRO A 94 11.63 -1.33 13.84
C PRO A 94 11.88 -0.71 15.22
N LYS A 95 12.26 -1.50 16.24
CA LYS A 95 12.57 -0.99 17.59
C LYS A 95 13.98 -0.42 17.71
N GLN A 96 14.85 -0.70 16.75
CA GLN A 96 16.26 -0.26 16.78
C GLN A 96 16.45 1.09 16.08
N THR A 97 15.44 1.57 15.35
CA THR A 97 15.57 2.73 14.44
C THR A 97 14.45 3.73 14.71
N SER A 98 14.78 5.01 14.96
CA SER A 98 13.75 6.06 15.09
C SER A 98 13.07 6.31 13.74
N LEU A 99 11.80 6.76 13.70
CA LEU A 99 11.05 7.01 12.46
C LEU A 99 11.83 7.84 11.42
N GLU A 100 12.58 8.83 11.89
CA GLU A 100 13.40 9.70 11.04
C GLU A 100 14.57 8.92 10.40
N HIS A 101 15.21 8.04 11.16
CA HIS A 101 16.26 7.16 10.63
C HIS A 101 15.68 6.10 9.70
N LEU A 102 14.46 5.64 9.95
CA LEU A 102 13.79 4.61 9.17
C LEU A 102 13.43 5.11 7.76
N CYS A 103 13.02 6.38 7.63
CA CYS A 103 12.86 7.02 6.31
C CYS A 103 14.19 7.11 5.54
N VAL A 104 15.30 7.39 6.22
CA VAL A 104 16.64 7.46 5.61
C VAL A 104 17.14 6.06 5.23
N GLU A 105 16.95 5.07 6.10
CA GLU A 105 17.32 3.67 5.84
C GLU A 105 16.47 3.05 4.74
N CYS A 106 15.14 3.24 4.73
CA CYS A 106 14.30 2.80 3.62
C CYS A 106 14.74 3.47 2.30
N ALA A 107 15.03 4.78 2.29
CA ALA A 107 15.55 5.45 1.11
C ALA A 107 16.92 4.91 0.66
N TYR A 108 17.78 4.53 1.61
CA TYR A 108 19.08 3.92 1.35
C TYR A 108 18.96 2.48 0.82
N ILE A 109 18.02 1.70 1.36
CA ILE A 109 17.74 0.32 0.94
C ILE A 109 17.13 0.32 -0.46
N LEU A 110 16.20 1.24 -0.76
CA LEU A 110 15.63 1.41 -2.11
C LEU A 110 16.71 1.73 -3.16
N GLN A 111 17.80 2.42 -2.79
CA GLN A 111 18.94 2.67 -3.68
C GLN A 111 19.82 1.43 -3.94
N ARG A 112 19.65 0.38 -3.14
CA ARG A 112 20.42 -0.87 -3.22
C ARG A 112 19.64 -2.03 -3.83
N ILE A 113 18.35 -1.86 -4.09
CA ILE A 113 17.59 -2.82 -4.88
C ILE A 113 18.16 -2.78 -6.31
N PRO A 114 18.73 -3.89 -6.81
CA PRO A 114 19.23 -3.93 -8.18
C PRO A 114 18.03 -3.73 -9.11
N VAL A 115 18.02 -2.61 -9.83
CA VAL A 115 17.04 -2.37 -10.89
C VAL A 115 17.39 -3.36 -12.01
N GLY A 116 16.66 -4.48 -12.07
CA GLY A 116 16.82 -5.47 -13.13
C GLY A 116 16.66 -4.79 -14.50
N HIS A 117 17.66 -4.94 -15.35
CA HIS A 117 17.65 -4.50 -16.74
C HIS A 117 16.73 -5.36 -17.61
#